data_AF-A0A8H5UHJ9-F1
#
_entry.id   AF-A0A8H5UHJ9-F1
#
_cell.length_a   1.000
_cell.length_b   1.000
_cell.length_c   1.000
_cell.angle_alpha   90.00
_cell.angle_beta   90.00
_cell.angle_gamma   90.00
#
_symmetry.space_group_name_H-M   'P 1'
#
loop_
_entity.id
_entity.type
_entity.pdbx_description
1 polymer ?
#
loop_
_entity_poly.entity_id
_entity_poly.type
_entity_poly.pdbx_seq_one_letter_code
_entity_poly.pdbx_strand_id
1 'polypeptide(L)'
;MRDLPNHIACTDLMRLALRIAREEYAKAMANYEAEDIQMEIAMPKGEAFIRSYLSLPDEPETAFFWCHGCQAEISFASETWTCLSESGSVQLDDKCYKKLMEGRLGPVCSQDHEHHWIPKRNMEEIDAVPVGSVRLGDVVISFEAWKDRIREQYVGVVN
;
A
#
# COMPACT_ATOMS: atom_id res chain seq x y z
N MET A 1 -4.17 -6.94 17.43
CA MET A 1 -2.71 -6.70 17.44
C MET A 1 -2.47 -5.21 17.68
N ARG A 2 -1.95 -4.85 18.86
CA ARG A 2 -1.62 -3.45 19.23
C ARG A 2 -0.13 -3.15 18.96
N ASP A 3 0.40 -3.64 17.85
CA ASP A 3 1.79 -3.45 17.47
C ASP A 3 1.88 -2.40 16.37
N LEU A 4 1.99 -1.15 16.80
CA LEU A 4 2.07 0.00 15.92
C LEU A 4 3.31 -0.04 15.00
N PRO A 5 4.54 -0.37 15.47
CA PRO A 5 5.70 -0.50 14.58
C PRO A 5 5.47 -1.47 13.42
N ASN A 6 4.90 -2.64 13.68
CA ASN A 6 4.61 -3.62 12.64
C ASN A 6 3.47 -3.17 11.73
N HIS A 7 2.47 -2.46 12.26
CA HIS A 7 1.43 -1.82 11.45
C HIS A 7 2.00 -0.81 10.46
N ILE A 8 2.86 0.09 10.95
CA ILE A 8 3.54 1.09 10.13
C ILE A 8 4.39 0.41 9.06
N ALA A 9 5.16 -0.62 9.44
CA ALA A 9 5.98 -1.39 8.49
C ALA A 9 5.15 -2.01 7.37
N CYS A 10 3.96 -2.57 7.66
CA CYS A 10 3.05 -3.07 6.65
C CYS A 10 2.62 -1.96 5.66
N THR A 11 2.27 -0.79 6.19
CA THR A 11 1.86 0.34 5.34
C THR A 11 2.99 0.88 4.46
N ASP A 12 4.23 0.91 4.96
CA ASP A 12 5.41 1.27 4.18
C ASP A 12 5.69 0.25 3.07
N LEU A 13 5.50 -1.05 3.37
CA LEU A 13 5.65 -2.12 2.37
C LEU A 13 4.62 -2.02 1.25
N MET A 14 3.36 -1.68 1.54
CA MET A 14 2.34 -1.42 0.51
C MET A 14 2.78 -0.29 -0.43
N ARG A 15 3.46 0.73 0.11
CA ARG A 15 4.01 1.84 -0.69
C ARG A 15 5.16 1.41 -1.58
N LEU A 16 6.10 0.65 -1.04
CA LEU A 16 7.19 0.08 -1.83
C LEU A 16 6.65 -0.83 -2.94
N ALA A 17 5.63 -1.64 -2.66
CA ALA A 17 4.96 -2.46 -3.66
C ALA A 17 4.30 -1.63 -4.77
N LEU A 18 3.57 -0.56 -4.43
CA LEU A 18 2.98 0.34 -5.42
C LEU A 18 4.05 1.03 -6.28
N ARG A 19 5.19 1.42 -5.69
CA ARG A 19 6.30 2.00 -6.46
C ARG A 19 6.84 1.01 -7.48
N ILE A 20 7.09 -0.23 -7.07
CA ILE A 20 7.54 -1.31 -7.97
C ILE A 20 6.50 -1.54 -9.08
N ALA A 21 5.22 -1.67 -8.72
CA ALA A 21 4.14 -1.87 -9.68
C ALA A 21 4.05 -0.73 -10.71
N ARG A 22 4.25 0.52 -10.29
CA ARG A 22 4.30 1.68 -11.22
C ARG A 22 5.51 1.65 -12.15
N GLU A 23 6.69 1.25 -11.64
CA GLU A 23 7.88 1.09 -12.47
C GLU A 23 7.72 -0.03 -13.51
N GLU A 24 7.09 -1.13 -13.12
CA GLU A 24 6.75 -2.26 -14.01
C GLU A 24 5.70 -1.86 -15.05
N TYR A 25 4.64 -1.16 -14.63
CA TYR A 25 3.62 -0.62 -15.52
C TYR A 25 4.22 0.34 -16.56
N ALA A 26 5.08 1.28 -16.14
CA ALA A 26 5.72 2.21 -17.05
C ALA A 26 6.59 1.50 -18.12
N LYS A 27 7.31 0.45 -17.72
CA LYS A 27 8.07 -0.39 -18.66
C LYS A 27 7.15 -1.15 -19.62
N ALA A 28 6.07 -1.72 -19.10
CA ALA A 28 5.09 -2.45 -19.90
C ALA A 28 4.41 -1.53 -20.93
N MET A 29 4.04 -0.32 -20.53
CA MET A 29 3.46 0.70 -21.40
C MET A 29 4.43 1.12 -22.51
N ALA A 30 5.69 1.40 -22.17
CA ALA A 30 6.70 1.75 -23.16
C ALA A 30 6.94 0.62 -24.18
N ASN A 31 6.94 -0.64 -23.73
CA ASN A 31 7.06 -1.79 -24.62
C ASN A 31 5.81 -1.95 -25.51
N TYR A 32 4.61 -1.79 -24.95
CA TYR A 32 3.36 -1.84 -25.69
C TYR A 32 3.34 -0.79 -26.81
N GLU A 33 3.69 0.46 -26.51
CA GLU A 33 3.76 1.55 -27.49
C GLU A 33 4.83 1.28 -28.57
N ALA A 34 5.97 0.71 -28.20
CA ALA A 34 7.00 0.33 -29.17
C ALA A 34 6.52 -0.78 -30.12
N GLU A 35 5.76 -1.77 -29.62
CA GLU A 35 5.14 -2.81 -30.46
C GLU A 35 4.06 -2.26 -31.39
N ASP A 36 3.26 -1.29 -30.92
CA ASP A 36 2.29 -0.56 -31.75
C ASP A 36 2.99 0.08 -32.96
N ILE A 37 4.08 0.81 -32.73
CA ILE A 37 4.87 1.46 -33.79
C ILE A 37 5.49 0.42 -34.74
N GLN A 38 6.07 -0.66 -34.22
CA GLN A 38 6.67 -1.70 -35.05
C GLN A 38 5.63 -2.40 -35.94
N MET A 39 4.44 -2.67 -35.40
CA MET A 39 3.33 -3.23 -36.16
C MET A 39 2.89 -2.29 -37.28
N GLU A 40 2.73 -0.98 -37.00
CA GLU A 40 2.38 0.02 -38.01
C GLU A 40 3.41 0.12 -39.14
N ILE A 41 4.69 -0.12 -38.86
CA ILE A 41 5.76 -0.16 -39.86
C ILE A 41 5.74 -1.46 -40.68
N ALA A 42 5.43 -2.59 -40.06
CA ALA A 42 5.42 -3.92 -40.69
C ALA A 42 4.20 -4.13 -41.60
N MET A 43 3.02 -3.63 -41.20
CA MET A 43 1.76 -3.83 -41.92
C MET A 43 1.81 -3.39 -43.39
N PRO A 44 2.28 -2.17 -43.75
CA PRO A 44 2.38 -1.74 -45.14
C PRO A 44 3.35 -2.56 -45.99
N LYS A 45 4.33 -3.23 -45.36
CA LYS A 45 5.31 -4.09 -46.03
C LYS A 45 4.81 -5.52 -46.25
N GLY A 46 3.63 -5.86 -45.71
CA GLY A 46 3.12 -7.24 -45.72
C GLY A 46 3.91 -8.18 -44.81
N GLU A 47 4.68 -7.64 -43.86
CA GLU A 47 5.46 -8.41 -42.90
C GLU A 47 4.56 -8.89 -41.76
N ALA A 48 4.71 -10.16 -41.36
CA ALA A 48 4.00 -10.69 -40.19
C ALA A 48 4.66 -10.16 -38.90
N PHE A 49 3.84 -9.60 -38.00
CA PHE A 49 4.27 -9.11 -36.70
C PHE A 49 3.49 -9.83 -35.59
N ILE A 50 4.21 -10.42 -34.63
CA ILE A 50 3.61 -11.10 -33.47
C ILE A 50 3.82 -10.20 -32.25
N ARG A 51 2.72 -9.72 -31.67
CA ARG A 51 2.76 -8.92 -30.45
C ARG A 51 3.02 -9.80 -29.23
N SER A 52 3.76 -9.27 -28.27
CA SER A 52 3.83 -9.85 -26.93
C SER A 52 2.68 -9.36 -26.04
N TYR A 53 2.15 -8.16 -26.30
CA TYR A 53 0.99 -7.62 -25.60
C TYR A 53 -0.30 -7.79 -26.40
N LEU A 54 -1.27 -8.51 -25.80
CA LEU A 54 -2.60 -8.71 -26.40
C LEU A 54 -3.58 -7.57 -26.09
N SER A 55 -3.29 -6.78 -25.05
CA SER A 55 -4.08 -5.65 -24.59
C SER A 55 -3.17 -4.60 -23.95
N LEU A 56 -3.74 -3.42 -23.71
CA LEU A 56 -3.10 -2.39 -22.89
C LEU A 56 -2.73 -2.99 -21.51
N PRO A 57 -1.52 -2.71 -20.98
CA PRO A 57 -1.18 -3.04 -19.61
C PRO A 57 -2.18 -2.42 -18.61
N ASP A 58 -2.49 -3.15 -17.54
CA ASP A 58 -3.37 -2.67 -16.49
C ASP A 58 -2.66 -1.66 -15.59
N GLU A 59 -3.29 -0.50 -15.35
CA GLU A 59 -2.76 0.50 -14.42
C GLU A 59 -2.85 -0.01 -12.97
N PRO A 60 -1.79 0.13 -12.15
CA PRO A 60 -1.80 -0.37 -10.78
C PRO A 60 -2.78 0.43 -9.88
N GLU A 61 -3.54 -0.29 -9.05
CA GLU A 61 -4.41 0.30 -8.02
C GLU A 61 -3.62 1.21 -7.09
N THR A 62 -4.13 2.42 -6.84
CA THR A 62 -3.44 3.46 -6.06
C THR A 62 -4.05 3.68 -4.69
N ALA A 63 -5.28 3.19 -4.46
CA ALA A 63 -5.92 3.24 -3.16
C ALA A 63 -5.21 2.27 -2.19
N PHE A 64 -4.74 2.80 -1.05
CA PHE A 64 -4.20 1.95 0.02
C PHE A 64 -5.32 1.48 0.93
N PHE A 65 -6.16 2.43 1.34
CA PHE A 65 -7.30 2.21 2.23
C PHE A 65 -8.47 3.10 1.81
N TRP A 66 -9.62 2.83 2.40
CA TRP A 66 -10.76 3.74 2.37
C TRP A 66 -11.09 4.15 3.79
N CYS A 67 -11.44 5.42 3.95
CA CYS A 67 -11.97 5.89 5.21
C CYS A 67 -13.27 5.15 5.52
N HIS A 68 -13.30 4.39 6.61
CA HIS A 68 -14.47 3.57 6.95
C HIS A 68 -15.70 4.43 7.29
N GLY A 69 -15.52 5.71 7.59
CA GLY A 69 -16.59 6.65 7.89
C GLY A 69 -17.25 7.29 6.67
N CYS A 70 -16.48 7.63 5.62
CA CYS A 70 -16.99 8.39 4.48
C CYS A 70 -16.64 7.79 3.10
N GLN A 71 -15.92 6.67 3.08
CA GLN A 71 -15.43 5.98 1.88
C GLN A 71 -14.49 6.82 1.01
N ALA A 72 -13.98 7.96 1.52
CA ALA A 72 -12.93 8.70 0.85
C ALA A 72 -11.70 7.81 0.71
N GLU A 73 -11.12 7.84 -0.49
CA GLU A 73 -9.88 7.15 -0.79
C GLU A 73 -8.74 7.72 0.06
N ILE A 74 -7.98 6.82 0.65
CA ILE A 74 -6.73 7.11 1.33
C ILE A 74 -5.64 6.51 0.43
N SER A 75 -5.10 7.35 -0.45
CA SER A 75 -4.05 6.98 -1.40
C SER A 75 -2.66 6.87 -0.74
N PHE A 76 -2.57 7.21 0.54
CA PHE A 76 -1.34 7.09 1.31
C PHE A 76 -1.63 6.85 2.78
N ALA A 77 -0.89 5.93 3.39
CA ALA A 77 -1.05 5.52 4.79
C ALA A 77 -0.44 6.55 5.76
N SER A 78 -0.86 7.80 5.66
CA SER A 78 -0.49 8.86 6.58
C SER A 78 -1.62 9.84 6.72
N GLU A 79 -1.58 10.63 7.79
CA GLU A 79 -2.63 11.59 8.09
C GLU A 79 -3.99 10.91 8.28
N THR A 80 -3.96 9.73 8.90
CA THR A 80 -5.13 8.90 9.19
C THR A 80 -5.09 8.36 10.62
N TRP A 81 -6.28 8.09 11.15
CA TRP A 81 -6.48 7.44 12.43
C TRP A 81 -6.70 5.94 12.22
N THR A 82 -5.90 5.12 12.88
CA THR A 82 -6.00 3.65 12.83
C THR A 82 -6.45 3.11 14.18
N CYS A 83 -7.46 2.23 14.18
CA CYS A 83 -7.94 1.57 15.39
C CYS A 83 -7.06 0.37 15.77
N LEU A 84 -6.25 0.49 16.81
CA LEU A 84 -5.38 -0.59 17.29
C LEU A 84 -6.14 -1.69 18.04
N SER A 85 -7.28 -1.35 18.67
CA SER A 85 -8.16 -2.34 19.30
C SER A 85 -8.66 -3.39 18.31
N GLU A 86 -8.91 -2.98 17.05
CA GLU A 86 -9.32 -3.87 15.96
C GLU A 86 -8.13 -4.30 15.08
N SER A 87 -6.91 -4.31 15.62
CA SER A 87 -5.72 -4.73 14.87
C SER A 87 -5.49 -3.91 13.59
N GLY A 88 -5.85 -2.62 13.64
CA GLY A 88 -5.72 -1.67 12.54
C GLY A 88 -6.57 -1.98 11.31
N SER A 89 -7.64 -2.76 11.44
CA SER A 89 -8.61 -3.00 10.36
C SER A 89 -9.44 -1.76 10.01
N VAL A 90 -9.65 -0.85 10.98
CA VAL A 90 -10.40 0.39 10.77
C VAL A 90 -9.46 1.57 10.61
N GLN A 91 -9.60 2.28 9.49
CA GLN A 91 -8.93 3.55 9.21
C GLN A 91 -9.96 4.67 9.01
N LEU A 92 -9.70 5.83 9.60
CA LEU A 92 -10.54 7.02 9.52
C LEU A 92 -9.70 8.23 9.12
N ASP A 93 -10.25 9.09 8.26
CA ASP A 93 -9.74 10.45 8.13
C ASP A 93 -10.00 11.26 9.42
N ASP A 94 -9.33 12.41 9.56
CA ASP A 94 -9.45 13.27 10.75
C ASP A 94 -10.90 13.75 11.01
N LYS A 95 -11.69 14.02 9.95
CA LYS A 95 -13.08 14.48 10.10
C LYS A 95 -13.98 13.36 10.63
N CYS A 96 -13.79 12.14 10.15
CA CYS A 96 -14.54 10.97 10.57
C CYS A 96 -14.13 10.52 11.98
N TYR A 97 -12.84 10.58 12.32
CA TYR A 97 -12.39 10.34 13.69
C TYR A 97 -13.00 11.33 14.69
N LYS A 98 -13.05 12.62 14.36
CA LYS A 98 -13.74 13.62 15.21
C LYS A 98 -15.22 13.30 15.40
N LYS A 99 -15.93 12.94 14.32
CA LYS A 99 -17.33 12.49 14.42
C LYS A 99 -17.47 11.23 15.29
N LEU A 100 -16.54 10.29 15.20
CA LEU A 100 -16.51 9.11 16.05
C LEU A 100 -16.43 9.52 17.52
N MET A 101 -15.45 10.34 17.89
CA MET A 101 -15.25 10.79 19.27
C MET A 101 -16.40 11.64 19.84
N GLU A 102 -17.24 12.21 18.98
CA GLU A 102 -18.46 12.93 19.38
C GLU A 102 -19.72 12.06 19.39
N GLY A 103 -19.64 10.80 18.97
CA GLY A 103 -20.76 9.86 18.95
C GLY A 103 -21.70 10.07 17.75
N ARG A 104 -21.18 10.74 16.71
CA ARG A 104 -21.92 11.14 15.51
C ARG A 104 -21.52 10.34 14.27
N LEU A 105 -20.52 9.48 14.38
CA LEU A 105 -20.22 8.49 13.35
C LEU A 105 -21.06 7.23 13.62
N GLY A 106 -21.57 6.59 12.57
CA GLY A 106 -22.32 5.33 12.68
C GLY A 106 -21.49 4.18 13.27
N PRO A 107 -21.98 2.93 13.23
CA PRO A 107 -21.34 1.77 13.88
C PRO A 107 -20.09 1.29 13.11
N VAL A 108 -19.09 2.16 13.00
CA VAL A 108 -17.82 1.94 12.30
C VAL A 108 -16.73 1.49 13.27
N CYS A 109 -16.70 2.07 14.46
CA CYS A 109 -15.75 1.76 15.54
C CYS A 109 -16.38 2.22 16.87
N SER A 110 -15.80 1.81 18.01
CA SER A 110 -16.17 2.35 19.33
C SER A 110 -15.32 3.57 19.69
N GLN A 111 -15.90 4.52 20.42
CA GLN A 111 -15.16 5.66 21.01
C GLN A 111 -14.12 5.23 22.04
N ASP A 112 -14.35 4.08 22.68
CA ASP A 112 -13.49 3.52 23.73
C ASP A 112 -12.31 2.72 23.15
N HIS A 113 -12.26 2.56 21.82
CA HIS A 113 -11.14 1.88 21.19
C HIS A 113 -9.87 2.72 21.23
N GLU A 114 -8.73 2.04 21.28
CA GLU A 114 -7.43 2.67 21.16
C GLU A 114 -7.22 3.05 19.70
N HIS A 115 -7.10 4.35 19.44
CA HIS A 115 -6.83 4.90 18.13
C HIS A 115 -5.46 5.56 18.10
N HIS A 116 -4.74 5.34 17.02
CA HIS A 116 -3.45 5.96 16.80
C HIS A 116 -3.49 6.86 15.57
N TRP A 117 -2.98 8.08 15.71
CA TRP A 117 -2.78 8.99 14.59
C TRP A 117 -1.48 8.64 13.88
N ILE A 118 -1.56 8.28 12.60
CA ILE A 118 -0.39 8.14 11.75
C ILE A 118 -0.07 9.53 11.20
N PRO A 119 1.01 10.19 11.63
CA PRO A 119 1.35 11.52 11.14
C PRO A 119 1.73 11.46 9.67
N LYS A 120 1.73 12.63 9.02
CA LYS A 120 2.30 12.79 7.68
C LYS A 120 3.69 12.18 7.63
N ARG A 121 3.89 11.26 6.70
CA ARG A 121 5.15 10.52 6.57
C ARG A 121 6.07 11.22 5.56
N ASN A 122 7.38 11.03 5.75
CA ASN A 122 8.38 11.48 4.79
C ASN A 122 8.57 10.41 3.71
N MET A 123 8.19 10.74 2.48
CA MET A 123 8.27 9.81 1.34
C MET A 123 9.70 9.45 0.97
N GLU A 124 10.62 10.42 1.03
CA GLU A 124 12.02 10.19 0.69
C GLU A 124 12.64 9.17 1.64
N GLU A 125 12.26 9.20 2.91
CA GLU A 125 12.73 8.24 3.90
C GLU A 125 12.17 6.83 3.70
N ILE A 126 10.91 6.71 3.27
CA ILE A 126 10.30 5.41 2.98
C ILE A 126 10.90 4.83 1.70
N ASP A 127 10.99 5.64 0.65
CA ASP A 127 11.51 5.23 -0.65
C ASP A 127 13.03 4.93 -0.60
N ALA A 128 13.75 5.49 0.39
CA ALA A 128 15.15 5.16 0.66
C ALA A 128 15.36 3.78 1.32
N VAL A 129 14.31 3.11 1.80
CA VAL A 129 14.43 1.75 2.33
C VAL A 129 14.82 0.79 1.18
N PRO A 130 15.93 0.03 1.31
CA PRO A 130 16.35 -0.88 0.25
C PRO A 130 15.29 -1.94 -0.07
N VAL A 131 15.16 -2.30 -1.35
CA VAL A 131 14.30 -3.40 -1.78
C VAL A 131 14.70 -4.68 -1.04
N GLY A 132 13.71 -5.42 -0.54
CA GLY A 132 13.93 -6.61 0.29
C GLY A 132 14.22 -6.31 1.77
N SER A 133 14.05 -5.05 2.21
CA SER A 133 14.19 -4.63 3.60
C SER A 133 12.91 -3.98 4.15
N VAL A 134 12.82 -3.91 5.48
CA VAL A 134 11.69 -3.35 6.23
C VAL A 134 12.24 -2.42 7.30
N ARG A 135 11.65 -1.22 7.43
CA ARG A 135 11.95 -0.29 8.52
C ARG A 135 10.99 -0.54 9.68
N LEU A 136 11.54 -0.77 10.88
CA LEU A 136 10.80 -0.92 12.13
C LEU A 136 11.27 0.16 13.10
N GLY A 137 10.53 1.27 13.18
CA GLY A 137 10.98 2.45 13.92
C GLY A 137 12.33 2.95 13.37
N ASP A 138 13.37 2.84 14.19
CA ASP A 138 14.72 3.34 13.87
C ASP A 138 15.65 2.31 13.22
N VAL A 139 15.22 1.05 13.10
CA VAL A 139 16.05 -0.02 12.52
C VAL A 139 15.53 -0.45 11.15
N VAL A 140 16.45 -0.77 10.24
CA VAL A 140 16.16 -1.43 8.97
C VAL A 140 16.66 -2.86 9.04
N ILE A 141 15.78 -3.82 8.78
CA ILE A 141 16.09 -5.25 8.77
C ILE A 141 15.71 -5.87 7.43
N SER A 142 16.22 -7.07 7.12
CA SER A 142 15.79 -7.78 5.92
C SER A 142 14.34 -8.23 6.05
N PHE A 143 13.63 -8.35 4.93
CA PHE A 143 12.26 -8.85 4.87
C PHE A 143 12.13 -10.27 5.43
N GLU A 144 13.11 -11.13 5.18
CA GLU A 144 13.14 -12.49 5.76
C GLU A 144 13.26 -12.44 7.29
N ALA A 145 14.20 -11.64 7.82
CA ALA A 145 14.33 -11.50 9.27
C ALA A 145 13.08 -10.89 9.92
N TRP A 146 12.39 -9.98 9.21
CA TRP A 146 11.11 -9.46 9.68
C TRP A 146 10.03 -10.53 9.74
N LYS A 147 9.88 -11.35 8.68
CA LYS A 147 8.92 -12.47 8.67
C LYS A 147 9.17 -13.44 9.81
N ASP A 148 10.43 -13.75 10.11
CA ASP A 148 10.79 -14.64 11.21
C ASP A 148 10.39 -14.04 12.57
N ARG A 149 10.65 -12.74 12.79
CA ARG A 149 10.17 -12.04 13.99
C ARG A 149 8.66 -12.07 14.14
N ILE A 150 7.91 -11.80 13.07
CA ILE A 150 6.44 -11.87 13.06
C ILE A 150 5.96 -13.27 13.41
N ARG A 151 6.58 -14.31 12.84
CA ARG A 151 6.23 -15.71 13.14
C ARG A 151 6.48 -16.03 14.61
N GLU A 152 7.64 -15.67 15.15
CA GLU A 152 7.98 -15.87 16.56
C GLU A 152 7.02 -15.14 17.49
N GLN A 153 6.65 -13.90 17.18
CA GLN A 153 5.78 -13.09 18.04
C GLN A 153 4.30 -13.47 18.00
N TYR A 154 3.78 -13.94 16.86
CA TYR A 154 2.32 -14.03 16.66
C TYR A 154 1.81 -15.39 16.18
N VAL A 155 2.68 -16.24 15.61
CA VAL A 155 2.26 -17.52 15.02
C VAL A 155 2.74 -18.70 15.87
N GLY A 156 3.98 -18.62 16.38
CA GLY A 156 4.59 -19.65 17.22
C GLY A 156 4.19 -19.60 18.70
N VAL A 157 3.43 -18.59 19.11
CA VAL A 157 2.94 -18.46 20.50
C VAL A 157 1.68 -19.32 20.63
N VAL A 158 1.85 -20.56 21.10
CA VAL A 158 0.75 -21.36 21.61
C VAL A 158 0.25 -20.65 22.87
N ASN A 159 -0.99 -20.13 22.84
CA ASN A 159 -1.72 -19.74 24.05
C ASN A 159 -2.07 -20.97 24.88
#